data_AF-A0A3B7DIY9-F1
#
_entry.id   AF-A0A3B7DIY9-F1
#
_cell.length_a   1.000
_cell.length_b   1.000
_cell.length_c   1.000
_cell.angle_alpha   90.00
_cell.angle_beta   90.00
_cell.angle_gamma   90.00
#
_symmetry.space_group_name_H-M   'P 1'
#
loop_
_entity.id
_entity.type
_entity.pdbx_description
1 polymer ?
#
loop_
_entity_poly.entity_id
_entity_poly.type
_entity_poly.pdbx_seq_one_letter_code
_entity_poly.pdbx_strand_id
1 'polypeptide(L)'
;MFHVGHLNLLRRARNHCHHLVVGVASDEYVEHLKGRLPVVPCDERIDIISALGIVDEVIIDRSEDKNAVWQQRPFDVIFKGNDWQGTPKGYRLERTMREVGAAVVYFPYTRHTSSSMLRSFLAGHEE
;
A
#
# COMPACT_ATOMS: atom_id res chain seq x y z
N MET A 1 3.17 -8.43 6.16
CA MET A 1 4.64 -8.53 6.25
C MET A 1 5.26 -7.77 5.10
N PHE A 2 6.25 -6.93 5.38
CA PHE A 2 7.01 -6.26 4.34
C PHE A 2 7.92 -7.26 3.61
N HIS A 3 8.12 -7.11 2.30
CA HIS A 3 8.95 -7.99 1.48
C HIS A 3 9.39 -7.27 0.20
N VAL A 4 10.24 -7.91 -0.60
CA VAL A 4 10.84 -7.32 -1.81
C VAL A 4 9.82 -6.79 -2.82
N GLY A 5 8.62 -7.38 -2.87
CA GLY A 5 7.52 -6.91 -3.74
C GLY A 5 7.06 -5.50 -3.38
N HIS A 6 6.93 -5.18 -2.09
CA HIS A 6 6.64 -3.81 -1.64
C HIS A 6 7.80 -2.86 -1.94
N LEU A 7 9.04 -3.28 -1.65
CA LEU A 7 10.22 -2.46 -1.94
C LEU A 7 10.34 -2.12 -3.44
N ASN A 8 10.07 -3.07 -4.33
CA ASN A 8 10.09 -2.85 -5.77
C ASN A 8 8.99 -1.89 -6.24
N LEU A 9 7.79 -1.96 -5.63
CA LEU A 9 6.72 -0.99 -5.89
C LEU A 9 7.17 0.42 -5.49
N LEU A 10 7.74 0.58 -4.30
CA LEU A 10 8.22 1.88 -3.81
C LEU A 10 9.37 2.43 -4.65
N ARG A 11 10.33 1.58 -5.06
CA ARG A 11 11.42 1.99 -5.96
C ARG A 11 10.91 2.51 -7.29
N ARG A 12 9.89 1.87 -7.86
CA ARG A 12 9.26 2.33 -9.11
C ARG A 12 8.51 3.64 -8.89
N ALA A 13 7.73 3.73 -7.81
CA ALA A 13 7.01 4.95 -7.45
C ALA A 13 7.98 6.15 -7.31
N ARG A 14 9.10 5.96 -6.61
CA ARG A 14 10.13 7.00 -6.44
C ARG A 14 10.68 7.54 -7.77
N ASN A 15 10.81 6.68 -8.79
CA ASN A 15 11.28 7.11 -10.11
C ASN A 15 10.22 7.88 -10.92
N HIS A 16 8.98 7.97 -10.44
CA HIS A 16 7.84 8.62 -11.13
C HIS A 16 7.23 9.78 -10.32
N CYS A 17 7.91 10.24 -9.25
CA CYS A 17 7.45 11.38 -8.47
C CYS A 17 8.65 12.16 -7.88
N HIS A 18 8.41 13.43 -7.56
CA HIS A 18 9.39 14.25 -6.85
C HIS A 18 9.32 14.07 -5.34
N HIS A 19 8.15 13.68 -4.83
CA HIS A 19 7.88 13.47 -3.41
C HIS A 19 6.98 12.24 -3.26
N LEU A 20 7.47 11.24 -2.54
CA LEU A 20 6.84 9.95 -2.31
C LEU A 20 6.30 9.87 -0.88
N VAL A 21 4.98 9.98 -0.77
CA VAL A 21 4.23 9.70 0.45
C VAL A 21 3.76 8.24 0.45
N VAL A 22 4.01 7.50 1.53
CA VAL A 22 3.55 6.12 1.68
C VAL A 22 2.46 6.03 2.75
N GLY A 23 1.27 5.62 2.33
CA GLY A 23 0.17 5.29 3.22
C GLY A 23 0.32 3.91 3.84
N VAL A 24 0.44 3.83 5.17
CA VAL A 24 0.50 2.60 5.95
C VAL A 24 -0.87 2.38 6.60
N ALA A 25 -1.54 1.29 6.22
CA ALA A 25 -2.87 0.97 6.74
C ALA A 25 -2.84 0.81 8.28
N SER A 26 -3.77 1.44 9.01
CA SER A 26 -3.96 1.21 10.46
C SER A 26 -4.31 -0.25 10.78
N ASP A 27 -4.04 -0.69 12.02
CA ASP A 27 -4.31 -2.08 12.42
C ASP A 27 -5.81 -2.38 12.43
N GLU A 28 -6.62 -1.43 12.88
CA GLU A 28 -8.08 -1.49 12.90
C GLU A 28 -8.66 -1.59 11.48
N TYR A 29 -8.12 -0.81 10.54
CA TYR A 29 -8.55 -0.90 9.15
C TYR A 29 -8.17 -2.25 8.52
N VAL A 30 -6.97 -2.76 8.81
CA VAL A 30 -6.55 -4.09 8.32
C VAL A 30 -7.43 -5.19 8.90
N GLU A 31 -7.76 -5.11 10.19
CA GLU A 31 -8.66 -6.05 10.86
C GLU A 31 -10.05 -6.02 10.26
N HIS A 32 -10.65 -4.84 10.10
CA HIS A 32 -11.95 -4.68 9.46
C HIS A 32 -11.98 -5.30 8.05
N LEU A 33 -10.95 -5.07 7.25
CA LEU A 33 -10.87 -5.55 5.87
C LEU A 33 -10.60 -7.06 5.76
N LYS A 34 -9.83 -7.64 6.69
CA LYS A 34 -9.30 -9.01 6.57
C LYS A 34 -9.79 -9.98 7.63
N GLY A 35 -10.58 -9.51 8.59
CA GLY A 35 -11.06 -10.28 9.75
C GLY A 35 -9.96 -10.69 10.73
N ARG A 36 -8.79 -10.04 10.68
CA ARG A 36 -7.65 -10.33 11.57
C ARG A 36 -6.65 -9.17 11.60
N LEU A 37 -5.99 -9.01 12.75
CA LEU A 37 -4.88 -8.08 12.90
C LEU A 37 -3.69 -8.44 11.99
N PRO A 38 -2.91 -7.43 11.56
CA PRO A 38 -1.64 -7.69 10.91
C PRO A 38 -0.64 -8.31 11.90
N VAL A 39 0.24 -9.18 11.39
CA VAL A 39 1.33 -9.79 12.18
C VAL A 39 2.33 -8.75 12.70
N VAL A 40 2.54 -7.67 11.94
CA VAL A 40 3.44 -6.57 12.32
C VAL A 40 2.55 -5.35 12.57
N PRO A 41 2.54 -4.79 13.81
CA PRO A 41 1.74 -3.62 14.18
C PRO A 41 1.97 -2.40 13.29
N CYS A 42 1.05 -1.44 13.33
CA CYS A 42 1.10 -0.24 12.50
C CYS A 42 2.39 0.55 12.71
N ASP A 43 2.77 0.80 13.95
CA ASP A 43 3.92 1.63 14.31
C ASP A 43 5.23 1.00 13.81
N GLU A 44 5.42 -0.31 14.01
CA GLU A 44 6.58 -1.03 13.47
C GLU A 44 6.64 -0.98 11.93
N ARG A 45 5.48 -1.05 11.26
CA ARG A 45 5.43 -0.91 9.79
C ARG A 45 5.79 0.51 9.36
N ILE A 46 5.39 1.53 10.11
CA ILE A 46 5.78 2.93 9.85
C ILE A 46 7.29 3.08 9.99
N ASP A 47 7.89 2.54 11.05
CA ASP A 47 9.34 2.62 11.28
C ASP A 47 10.13 1.98 10.13
N ILE A 48 9.72 0.78 9.68
CA ILE A 48 10.35 0.09 8.55
C ILE A 48 10.28 0.94 7.27
N ILE A 49 9.12 1.53 6.98
CA ILE A 49 8.92 2.31 5.76
C ILE A 49 9.67 3.65 5.85
N SER A 50 9.66 4.30 7.01
CA SER A 50 10.34 5.58 7.23
C SER A 50 11.86 5.46 7.13
N ALA A 51 12.42 4.30 7.46
CA ALA A 51 13.85 4.02 7.30
C ALA A 51 14.30 3.85 5.84
N LEU A 52 13.36 3.76 4.89
CA LEU A 52 13.70 3.64 3.47
C LEU A 52 14.08 5.02 2.91
N GLY A 53 15.35 5.22 2.54
CA GLY A 53 15.83 6.48 1.94
C GLY A 53 15.21 6.88 0.58
N ILE A 54 14.18 6.17 0.12
CA ILE A 54 13.38 6.50 -1.07
C ILE A 54 11.99 7.05 -0.72
N VAL A 55 11.62 7.08 0.56
CA VAL A 55 10.33 7.55 1.07
C VAL A 55 10.54 8.90 1.74
N ASP A 56 9.75 9.90 1.38
CA ASP A 56 9.87 11.26 1.94
C ASP A 56 8.93 11.48 3.13
N GLU A 57 7.73 10.88 3.11
CA GLU A 57 6.74 10.97 4.18
C GLU A 57 6.00 9.64 4.34
N VAL A 58 5.65 9.29 5.59
CA VAL A 58 4.78 8.16 5.90
C VAL A 58 3.53 8.67 6.63
N ILE A 59 2.37 8.25 6.16
CA ILE A 59 1.07 8.61 6.77
C ILE A 59 0.29 7.36 7.15
N ILE A 60 -0.57 7.48 8.16
CA ILE A 60 -1.49 6.41 8.54
C ILE A 60 -2.73 6.46 7.66
N ASP A 61 -2.98 5.38 6.94
CA ASP A 61 -4.14 5.17 6.08
C ASP A 61 -5.25 4.43 6.86
N ARG A 62 -6.34 5.14 7.17
CA ARG A 62 -7.42 4.62 8.03
C ARG A 62 -8.65 4.14 7.26
N SER A 63 -8.67 4.25 5.93
CA SER A 63 -9.89 4.00 5.15
C SER A 63 -9.63 3.40 3.77
N GLU A 64 -10.61 2.65 3.27
CA GLU A 64 -10.67 2.26 1.85
C GLU A 64 -10.97 3.47 0.95
N ASP A 65 -11.62 4.50 1.49
CA ASP A 65 -11.94 5.73 0.77
C ASP A 65 -10.69 6.57 0.50
N LYS A 66 -10.24 6.53 -0.76
CA LYS A 66 -9.08 7.30 -1.23
C LYS A 66 -9.40 8.77 -1.48
N ASN A 67 -10.67 9.15 -1.59
CA ASN A 67 -11.05 10.56 -1.63
C ASN A 67 -10.78 11.20 -0.25
N ALA A 68 -11.18 10.53 0.83
CA ALA A 68 -10.89 11.01 2.19
C ALA A 68 -9.37 11.17 2.45
N VAL A 69 -8.55 10.24 1.96
CA VAL A 69 -7.08 10.36 2.04
C VAL A 69 -6.59 11.57 1.24
N TRP A 70 -7.08 11.74 0.01
CA TRP A 70 -6.72 12.87 -0.84
C TRP A 70 -7.15 14.22 -0.26
N GLN A 71 -8.31 14.31 0.39
CA GLN A 71 -8.76 15.54 1.07
C GLN A 71 -7.84 15.96 2.21
N GLN A 72 -7.27 15.00 2.94
CA GLN A 72 -6.34 15.26 4.05
C GLN A 72 -4.92 15.55 3.57
N ARG A 73 -4.53 14.92 2.47
CA ARG A 73 -3.21 14.99 1.84
C ARG A 73 -3.38 14.93 0.32
N PRO A 74 -3.56 16.07 -0.36
CA PRO A 74 -3.71 16.09 -1.82
C PRO A 74 -2.46 15.52 -2.50
N PHE A 75 -2.68 14.73 -3.55
CA PHE A 75 -1.62 14.15 -4.38
C PHE A 75 -2.05 14.09 -5.85
N ASP A 76 -1.06 14.12 -6.75
CA ASP A 76 -1.29 14.12 -8.20
C ASP A 76 -1.44 12.71 -8.78
N VAL A 77 -0.82 11.72 -8.13
CA VAL A 77 -0.76 10.34 -8.62
C VAL A 77 -0.78 9.33 -7.47
N ILE A 78 -1.56 8.26 -7.64
CA ILE A 78 -1.50 7.07 -6.78
C ILE A 78 -0.91 5.88 -7.53
N PHE A 79 0.07 5.24 -6.92
CA PHE A 79 0.75 4.07 -7.48
C PHE A 79 0.17 2.77 -6.91
N LYS A 80 -0.10 1.79 -7.77
CA LYS A 80 -0.60 0.46 -7.38
C LYS A 80 0.11 -0.65 -8.16
N GLY A 81 -0.01 -1.89 -7.66
CA GLY A 81 0.31 -3.07 -8.46
C GLY A 81 -0.79 -3.32 -9.50
N ASN A 82 -0.41 -3.88 -10.65
CA ASN A 82 -1.36 -4.20 -11.73
C ASN A 82 -2.31 -5.35 -11.39
N ASP A 83 -2.16 -6.00 -10.24
CA ASP A 83 -3.15 -6.92 -9.66
C ASP A 83 -4.48 -6.24 -9.33
N TRP A 84 -4.51 -4.90 -9.24
CA TRP A 84 -5.74 -4.12 -9.10
C TRP A 84 -6.40 -3.76 -10.42
N GLN A 85 -5.62 -3.72 -11.51
CA GLN A 85 -6.09 -3.26 -12.81
C GLN A 85 -7.18 -4.19 -13.36
N GLY A 86 -8.29 -3.62 -13.81
CA GLY A 86 -9.43 -4.39 -14.33
C GLY A 86 -10.30 -5.08 -13.26
N THR A 87 -10.01 -4.88 -11.97
CA THR A 87 -10.86 -5.39 -10.88
C THR A 87 -11.94 -4.36 -10.50
N PRO A 88 -13.04 -4.76 -9.83
CA PRO A 88 -14.01 -3.81 -9.29
C PRO A 88 -13.40 -2.76 -8.37
N LYS A 89 -12.34 -3.10 -7.63
CA LYS A 89 -11.59 -2.16 -6.77
C LYS A 89 -10.77 -1.17 -7.59
N GLY A 90 -10.08 -1.64 -8.64
CA GLY A 90 -9.34 -0.78 -9.56
C GLY A 90 -10.24 0.23 -10.26
N TYR A 91 -11.38 -0.21 -10.81
CA TYR A 91 -12.32 0.70 -11.47
C TYR A 91 -12.89 1.77 -10.53
N ARG A 92 -13.20 1.41 -9.28
CA ARG A 92 -13.64 2.39 -8.27
C ARG A 92 -12.54 3.39 -7.94
N LEU A 93 -11.30 2.93 -7.77
CA LEU A 93 -10.16 3.79 -7.52
C LEU A 93 -9.96 4.79 -8.66
N GLU A 94 -9.93 4.31 -9.90
CA GLU A 94 -9.77 5.15 -11.10
C GLU A 94 -10.86 6.20 -11.24
N ARG A 95 -12.13 5.84 -10.92
CA ARG A 95 -13.23 6.82 -10.90
C ARG A 95 -12.99 7.90 -9.85
N THR A 96 -12.72 7.48 -8.62
CA THR A 96 -12.56 8.37 -7.46
C THR A 96 -11.38 9.34 -7.66
N MET A 97 -10.25 8.84 -8.17
CA MET A 97 -9.07 9.68 -8.42
C MET A 97 -9.30 10.66 -9.56
N ARG A 98 -10.03 10.26 -10.61
CA ARG A 98 -10.40 11.16 -11.70
C ARG A 98 -11.27 12.33 -11.24
N GLU A 99 -12.16 12.13 -10.27
CA GLU A 99 -13.01 13.21 -9.72
C GLU A 99 -12.20 14.32 -9.05
N VAL A 100 -11.03 14.00 -8.51
CA VAL A 100 -10.13 14.95 -7.83
C VAL A 100 -8.92 15.36 -8.70
N GLY A 101 -8.90 14.95 -9.97
CA GLY A 101 -7.81 15.26 -10.91
C GLY A 101 -6.53 14.43 -10.72
N ALA A 102 -6.54 13.40 -9.86
CA ALA A 102 -5.40 12.54 -9.62
C ALA A 102 -5.34 11.36 -10.60
N ALA A 103 -4.14 10.97 -11.01
CA ALA A 103 -3.90 9.82 -11.87
C ALA A 103 -3.73 8.51 -11.08
N VAL A 104 -4.05 7.37 -11.70
CA VAL A 104 -3.71 6.04 -11.18
C VAL A 104 -2.66 5.41 -12.09
N VAL A 105 -1.50 5.05 -11.52
CA VAL A 105 -0.42 4.39 -12.26
C VAL A 105 -0.22 2.98 -11.71
N TYR A 106 -0.25 1.99 -12.60
CA TYR A 106 -0.04 0.59 -12.25
C TYR A 106 1.36 0.11 -12.62
N PHE A 107 2.00 -0.61 -11.71
CA PHE A 107 3.28 -1.27 -11.95
C PHE A 107 3.13 -2.80 -11.96
N PRO A 108 3.96 -3.53 -12.74
CA PRO A 108 3.93 -4.99 -12.75
C PRO A 108 4.09 -5.59 -11.34
N TYR A 109 3.12 -6.39 -10.90
CA TYR A 109 3.15 -7.01 -9.58
C TYR A 109 4.29 -8.04 -9.48
N THR A 110 5.09 -7.96 -8.41
CA THR A 110 6.20 -8.91 -8.18
C THR A 110 5.65 -10.17 -7.51
N ARG A 111 5.56 -11.28 -8.25
CA ARG A 111 4.84 -12.50 -7.81
C ARG A 111 5.64 -13.46 -6.90
N HIS A 112 6.96 -13.32 -6.78
CA HIS A 112 7.80 -14.33 -6.11
C HIS A 112 7.57 -14.45 -4.60
N THR A 113 7.33 -13.35 -3.89
CA THR A 113 7.14 -13.34 -2.43
C THR A 113 5.89 -12.55 -2.09
N SER A 114 5.02 -13.12 -1.25
CA SER A 114 3.82 -12.44 -0.76
C SER A 114 3.69 -12.57 0.75
N SER A 115 3.01 -11.61 1.38
CA SER A 115 2.64 -11.70 2.79
C SER A 115 1.86 -12.98 3.13
N SER A 116 1.03 -13.50 2.21
CA SER A 116 0.27 -14.73 2.45
C SER A 116 1.17 -15.96 2.45
N MET A 117 2.13 -16.03 1.52
CA MET A 117 3.12 -17.10 1.47
C MET A 117 3.98 -17.12 2.74
N LEU A 118 4.51 -15.96 3.14
CA LEU A 118 5.33 -15.86 4.36
C LEU A 118 4.54 -16.28 5.61
N ARG A 119 3.26 -15.86 5.74
CA ARG A 119 2.41 -16.26 6.86
C ARG A 119 2.16 -17.77 6.89
N SER A 120 1.85 -18.35 5.73
CA SER A 120 1.60 -19.79 5.63
C SER A 120 2.86 -20.60 5.95
N PHE A 121 4.03 -20.09 5.59
CA PHE A 121 5.30 -20.73 5.94
C PHE A 121 5.52 -20.75 7.45
N LEU A 122 5.32 -19.61 8.14
CA LEU A 122 5.47 -19.53 9.61
C LEU A 122 4.45 -20.42 10.35
N ALA A 123 3.18 -20.42 9.92
CA ALA A 123 2.14 -21.23 10.55
C ALA A 123 2.38 -22.75 10.41
N GLY A 124 3.15 -23.18 9.41
CA GLY A 124 3.54 -24.59 9.24
C GLY A 124 4.71 -25.02 10.10
N HIS A 125 5.31 -24.11 10.88
CA HIS A 125 6.47 -24.34 11.75
C HIS A 125 6.18 -23.91 13.21
N GLU A 126 4.91 -23.81 13.60
CA GLU A 126 4.54 -23.70 15.02
C GLU A 126 4.69 -25.08 15.66
N GLU A 127 5.79 -25.29 16.41
CA GLU A 127 5.97 -26.41 17.36
C GLU A 127 5.13 -26.19 18.63
#